data_AF-A0AAN5D2T6-F1
#
_entry.id   AF-A0AAN5D2T6-F1
#
_cell.length_a   1.000
_cell.length_b   1.000
_cell.length_c   1.000
_cell.angle_alpha   90.00
_cell.angle_beta   90.00
_cell.angle_gamma   90.00
#
_symmetry.space_group_name_H-M   'P 1'
#
loop_
_entity.id
_entity.type
_entity.pdbx_description
1 polymer ?
#
loop_
_entity_poly.entity_id
_entity_poly.type
_entity_poly.pdbx_seq_one_letter_code
_entity_poly.pdbx_strand_id
1 'polypeptide(L)'
;MSLSTTLVINGKKVYASKQILAVNSPVFKTMFFGNFAEKNKKEIELNDVDRREFVALLIYPSFKMITDDSAESLLKLTGRFQMVSVIDRVEEFLAASVLTPTLEKLRIADQ
;
A
#
# COMPACT_ATOMS: atom_id res chain seq x y z
N MET A 1 -12.77 22.30 -5.96
CA MET A 1 -11.74 21.41 -5.37
C MET A 1 -11.29 20.42 -6.44
N SER A 2 -9.99 20.27 -6.68
CA SER A 2 -9.49 19.21 -7.56
C SER A 2 -9.59 17.85 -6.86
N LEU A 3 -10.09 16.83 -7.57
CA LEU A 3 -10.19 15.45 -7.08
C LEU A 3 -8.89 14.64 -7.29
N SER A 4 -7.93 15.18 -8.04
CA SER A 4 -6.62 14.58 -8.29
C SER A 4 -5.52 15.28 -7.49
N THR A 5 -4.44 14.55 -7.24
CA THR A 5 -3.21 15.04 -6.61
C THR A 5 -1.98 14.58 -7.38
N THR A 6 -0.89 15.33 -7.25
CA THR A 6 0.43 14.95 -7.74
C THR A 6 1.33 14.70 -6.54
N LEU A 7 1.77 13.47 -6.36
CA LEU A 7 2.75 13.07 -5.35
C LEU A 7 4.13 13.04 -5.99
N VAL A 8 5.11 13.64 -5.35
CA VAL A 8 6.51 13.66 -5.80
C VAL A 8 7.30 12.71 -4.91
N ILE A 9 7.83 11.63 -5.51
CA ILE A 9 8.61 10.61 -4.81
C ILE A 9 9.96 10.49 -5.51
N ASN A 10 11.05 10.79 -4.81
CA ASN A 10 12.42 10.80 -5.35
C ASN A 10 12.51 11.64 -6.65
N GLY A 11 11.92 12.85 -6.63
CA GLY A 11 11.87 13.77 -7.77
C GLY A 11 10.96 13.35 -8.93
N LYS A 12 10.23 12.23 -8.83
CA LYS A 12 9.34 11.72 -9.88
C LYS A 12 7.89 11.87 -9.49
N LYS A 13 7.07 12.29 -10.47
CA LYS A 13 5.64 12.55 -10.27
C LYS A 13 4.82 11.27 -10.38
N VAL A 14 3.89 11.10 -9.44
CA VAL A 14 2.86 10.07 -9.40
C VAL A 14 1.50 10.77 -9.31
N TYR A 15 0.65 10.55 -10.31
CA TYR A 15 -0.69 11.11 -10.35
C TYR A 15 -1.68 10.14 -9.73
N ALA A 16 -2.48 10.62 -8.77
CA ALA A 16 -3.42 9.78 -8.03
C ALA A 16 -4.72 10.51 -7.70
N SER A 17 -5.77 9.73 -7.41
CA SER A 17 -7.05 10.27 -6.92
C SER A 17 -6.97 10.56 -5.41
N LYS A 18 -7.30 11.79 -5.00
CA LYS A 18 -7.37 12.17 -3.59
C LYS A 18 -8.41 11.37 -2.84
N GLN A 19 -9.54 11.06 -3.49
CA GLN A 19 -10.65 10.32 -2.88
C GLN A 19 -10.25 8.88 -2.58
N ILE A 20 -9.66 8.18 -3.55
CA ILE A 20 -9.24 6.78 -3.37
C ILE A 20 -8.21 6.68 -2.25
N LEU A 21 -7.21 7.57 -2.25
CA LEU A 21 -6.20 7.61 -1.19
C LEU A 21 -6.82 7.91 0.18
N ALA A 22 -7.72 8.89 0.27
CA ALA A 22 -8.35 9.27 1.54
C ALA A 22 -9.33 8.24 2.10
N VAL A 23 -10.00 7.47 1.24
CA VAL A 23 -10.86 6.35 1.68
C VAL A 23 -10.02 5.24 2.31
N ASN A 24 -8.85 4.97 1.74
CA ASN A 24 -7.99 3.88 2.21
C ASN A 24 -6.99 4.30 3.30
N SER A 25 -6.79 5.60 3.53
CA SER A 25 -5.78 6.11 4.46
C SER A 25 -6.26 7.36 5.19
N PRO A 26 -6.38 7.31 6.54
CA PRO A 26 -6.69 8.49 7.34
C PRO A 26 -5.58 9.55 7.27
N VAL A 27 -4.33 9.14 7.02
CA VAL A 27 -3.20 10.05 6.76
C VAL A 27 -3.46 10.89 5.53
N PHE A 28 -3.79 10.25 4.39
CA PHE A 28 -4.12 10.98 3.16
C PHE A 28 -5.43 11.77 3.28
N LYS A 29 -6.43 11.25 4.00
CA LYS A 29 -7.66 12.00 4.31
C LYS A 29 -7.36 13.31 5.02
N THR A 30 -6.53 13.25 6.06
CA THR A 30 -6.12 14.42 6.84
C THR A 30 -5.25 15.37 6.01
N MET A 31 -4.31 14.84 5.23
CA MET A 31 -3.42 15.61 4.36
C MET A 31 -4.18 16.41 3.29
N PHE A 32 -5.20 15.82 2.66
CA PHE A 32 -5.92 16.45 1.55
C PHE A 32 -7.15 17.27 1.96
N PHE A 33 -7.84 16.86 3.02
CA PHE A 33 -9.12 17.44 3.42
C PHE A 33 -9.10 18.10 4.80
N GLY A 34 -8.05 17.88 5.60
CA GLY A 34 -7.80 18.58 6.85
C GLY A 34 -7.32 20.01 6.65
N ASN A 35 -7.03 20.70 7.75
CA ASN A 35 -6.54 22.09 7.77
C ASN A 35 -5.01 22.19 7.72
N PHE A 36 -4.37 21.35 6.91
CA PHE A 36 -2.91 21.36 6.73
C PHE A 36 -2.49 22.15 5.50
N ALA A 37 -1.24 22.61 5.47
CA ALA A 37 -0.68 23.40 4.36
C ALA A 37 -0.72 22.63 3.03
N GLU A 38 -0.64 21.30 3.10
CA GLU A 38 -0.70 20.35 1.99
C GLU A 38 -1.99 20.44 1.19
N LYS A 39 -3.11 20.84 1.80
CA LYS A 39 -4.43 20.96 1.14
C LYS A 39 -4.40 21.86 -0.10
N ASN A 40 -3.59 22.92 -0.05
CA ASN A 40 -3.50 23.93 -1.11
C ASN A 40 -2.27 23.75 -2.02
N LYS A 41 -1.42 22.74 -1.77
CA LYS A 41 -0.25 22.48 -2.62
C LYS A 41 -0.67 21.80 -3.92
N LYS A 42 -0.05 22.22 -5.04
CA LYS A 42 -0.19 21.55 -6.35
C LYS A 42 0.53 20.20 -6.38
N GLU A 43 1.65 20.12 -5.68
CA GLU A 43 2.51 18.95 -5.62
C GLU A 43 2.87 18.69 -4.15
N ILE A 44 2.83 17.42 -3.74
CA ILE A 44 3.11 17.00 -2.37
C ILE A 44 4.28 16.04 -2.42
N GLU A 45 5.37 16.40 -1.75
CA GLU A 45 6.57 15.59 -1.67
C GLU A 45 6.41 14.50 -0.60
N LEU A 46 6.71 13.26 -0.96
CA LEU A 46 6.75 12.12 -0.06
C LEU A 46 8.20 11.64 0.04
N ASN A 47 8.84 11.97 1.15
CA ASN A 47 10.20 11.56 1.46
C ASN A 47 10.24 10.15 2.07
N ASP A 48 11.37 9.46 1.97
CA ASP A 48 11.59 8.12 2.55
C ASP A 48 10.61 7.04 2.06
N VAL A 49 10.11 7.19 0.83
CA VAL A 49 9.23 6.23 0.16
C VAL A 49 9.90 5.75 -1.12
N ASP A 50 9.97 4.44 -1.35
CA ASP A 50 10.34 3.95 -2.68
C ASP A 50 9.15 4.08 -3.64
N ARG A 51 9.41 4.67 -4.80
CA ARG A 51 8.36 4.93 -5.80
C ARG A 51 7.71 3.65 -6.32
N ARG A 52 8.49 2.58 -6.53
CA ARG A 52 7.97 1.33 -7.08
C ARG A 52 7.08 0.65 -6.05
N GLU A 53 7.53 0.60 -4.80
CA GLU A 53 6.75 0.05 -3.70
C GLU A 53 5.46 0.83 -3.47
N PHE A 54 5.52 2.17 -3.51
CA PHE A 54 4.32 3.01 -3.39
C PHE A 54 3.34 2.79 -4.55
N VAL A 55 3.81 2.72 -5.79
CA VAL A 55 2.93 2.43 -6.93
C VAL A 55 2.32 1.03 -6.78
N ALA A 56 3.10 0.05 -6.30
CA ALA A 56 2.59 -1.28 -6.05
C ALA A 56 1.48 -1.27 -4.99
N LEU A 57 1.67 -0.53 -3.88
CA LEU A 57 0.65 -0.32 -2.84
C LEU A 57 -0.69 0.18 -3.40
N LEU A 58 -0.66 1.07 -4.40
CA LEU A 58 -1.89 1.57 -5.04
C LEU A 58 -2.61 0.53 -5.91
N ILE A 59 -1.89 -0.50 -6.35
CA ILE A 59 -2.39 -1.50 -7.31
C ILE A 59 -2.80 -2.80 -6.60
N TYR A 60 -2.17 -3.17 -5.48
CA TYR A 60 -2.49 -4.40 -4.73
C TYR A 60 -3.96 -4.57 -4.32
N PRO A 61 -4.69 -3.52 -3.91
CA PRO A 61 -6.11 -3.67 -3.57
C PRO A 61 -6.96 -4.17 -4.75
N SER A 62 -6.49 -4.04 -6.00
CA SER A 62 -7.31 -4.18 -7.19
C SER A 62 -6.75 -5.13 -8.27
N PHE A 63 -5.43 -5.27 -8.44
CA PHE A 63 -4.86 -5.93 -9.62
C PHE A 63 -3.59 -6.76 -9.40
N LYS A 64 -2.95 -6.69 -8.22
CA LYS A 64 -1.69 -7.39 -7.99
C LYS A 64 -1.81 -8.38 -6.85
N MET A 65 -1.28 -9.59 -7.07
CA MET A 65 -1.25 -10.66 -6.08
C MET A 65 -0.15 -10.38 -5.05
N ILE A 66 -0.47 -10.53 -3.77
CA ILE A 66 0.51 -10.41 -2.68
C ILE A 66 1.42 -11.65 -2.75
N THR A 67 2.71 -11.44 -2.54
CA THR A 67 3.74 -12.48 -2.51
C THR A 67 4.57 -12.33 -1.24
N ASP A 68 5.29 -13.37 -0.83
CA ASP A 68 6.17 -13.32 0.34
C ASP A 68 7.17 -12.15 0.24
N ASP A 69 7.81 -11.97 -0.93
CA ASP A 69 8.75 -10.88 -1.19
C ASP A 69 8.13 -9.48 -1.08
N SER A 70 6.82 -9.35 -1.34
CA SER A 70 6.14 -8.05 -1.31
C SER A 70 5.41 -7.78 -0.01
N ALA A 71 5.16 -8.80 0.82
CA ALA A 71 4.42 -8.68 2.06
C ALA A 71 5.12 -7.76 3.07
N GLU A 72 6.45 -7.89 3.24
CA GLU A 72 7.22 -7.04 4.16
C GLU A 72 7.17 -5.56 3.76
N SER A 73 7.45 -5.28 2.48
CA SER A 73 7.40 -3.93 1.90
C SER A 73 6.00 -3.31 2.03
N LEU A 74 4.96 -4.11 1.77
CA LEU A 74 3.58 -3.69 1.94
C LEU A 74 3.26 -3.34 3.38
N LEU A 75 3.57 -4.20 4.35
CA LEU A 75 3.33 -3.95 5.77
C LEU A 75 3.99 -2.65 6.26
N LYS A 76 5.23 -2.40 5.82
CA LYS A 76 5.94 -1.17 6.16
C LYS A 76 5.23 0.07 5.62
N LEU A 77 4.81 0.04 4.36
CA LEU A 77 4.14 1.18 3.72
C LEU A 77 2.71 1.37 4.22
N THR A 78 1.95 0.29 4.38
CA THR A 78 0.56 0.33 4.87
C THR A 78 0.51 0.80 6.31
N GLY A 79 1.47 0.39 7.15
CA GLY A 79 1.63 0.93 8.51
C GLY A 79 1.88 2.44 8.50
N ARG A 80 2.80 2.92 7.65
CA ARG A 80 3.11 4.36 7.52
C ARG A 80 1.89 5.20 7.12
N PHE A 81 1.10 4.72 6.17
CA PHE A 81 -0.09 5.43 5.69
C PHE A 81 -1.38 5.03 6.42
N GLN A 82 -1.31 4.16 7.42
CA GLN A 82 -2.44 3.64 8.18
C GLN A 82 -3.54 3.03 7.27
N MET A 83 -3.13 2.25 6.27
CA MET A 83 -4.03 1.56 5.33
C MET A 83 -4.48 0.21 5.89
N VAL A 84 -5.35 0.24 6.90
CA VAL A 84 -5.78 -0.96 7.66
C VAL A 84 -6.34 -2.06 6.77
N SER A 85 -7.18 -1.73 5.79
CA SER A 85 -7.75 -2.70 4.86
C SER A 85 -6.70 -3.47 4.04
N VAL A 86 -5.55 -2.86 3.79
CA VAL A 86 -4.44 -3.51 3.09
C VAL A 86 -3.57 -4.31 4.06
N ILE A 87 -3.43 -3.85 5.33
CA ILE A 87 -2.78 -4.62 6.41
C ILE A 87 -3.51 -5.94 6.61
N ASP A 88 -4.84 -5.89 6.83
CA ASP A 88 -5.65 -7.09 7.09
C ASP A 88 -5.49 -8.13 5.96
N ARG A 89 -5.44 -7.66 4.70
CA ARG A 89 -5.28 -8.52 3.53
C ARG A 89 -3.88 -9.14 3.42
N VAL A 90 -2.84 -8.40 3.82
CA VAL A 90 -1.47 -8.94 3.85
C VAL A 90 -1.33 -9.93 5.01
N GLU A 91 -1.91 -9.64 6.18
CA GLU A 91 -1.94 -10.56 7.31
C GLU A 91 -2.70 -11.85 7.00
N GLU A 92 -3.85 -11.76 6.32
CA GLU A 92 -4.61 -12.93 5.85
C GLU A 92 -3.79 -13.78 4.87
N PHE A 93 -3.09 -13.14 3.92
CA PHE A 93 -2.19 -13.84 3.00
C PHE A 93 -1.06 -14.57 3.75
N LEU A 94 -0.41 -13.89 4.70
CA LEU A 94 0.67 -14.47 5.49
C LEU A 94 0.17 -15.62 6.38
N ALA A 95 -0.99 -15.45 7.03
CA ALA A 95 -1.60 -16.50 7.83
C ALA A 95 -1.95 -17.74 6.99
N ALA A 96 -2.49 -17.55 5.78
CA ALA A 96 -2.76 -18.63 4.84
C ALA A 96 -1.48 -19.33 4.37
N SER A 97 -0.41 -18.57 4.08
CA SER A 97 0.90 -19.11 3.69
C SER A 97 1.53 -19.94 4.82
N VAL A 98 1.41 -19.48 6.07
CA VAL A 98 1.89 -20.21 7.26
C VAL A 98 1.03 -21.44 7.59
N LEU A 99 -0.29 -21.39 7.33
CA LEU A 99 -1.24 -22.51 7.46
C LEU A 99 -1.18 -23.50 6.29
N THR A 100 -0.36 -23.21 5.27
CA THR A 100 0.09 -24.21 4.29
C THR A 100 1.46 -24.83 4.63
N PRO A 101 1.71 -25.43 5.82
CA PRO A 101 2.87 -26.28 5.99
C PRO A 101 2.49 -27.72 5.59
N THR A 102 3.27 -28.28 4.65
CA THR A 102 3.64 -29.71 4.63
C THR A 102 2.70 -30.73 3.96
N LEU A 103 1.42 -30.48 3.66
CA LEU A 103 0.60 -31.56 3.04
C LEU A 103 1.13 -32.03 1.67
N GLU A 104 1.64 -31.12 0.84
CA GLU A 104 2.29 -31.49 -0.43
C GLU A 104 3.71 -32.06 -0.22
N LYS A 105 4.40 -31.74 0.89
CA LYS A 105 5.71 -32.34 1.20
C LYS A 105 5.60 -33.75 1.80
N LEU A 106 4.53 -34.04 2.54
CA LEU A 106 4.23 -35.38 3.07
C LEU A 106 3.88 -36.37 1.96
N ARG A 107 3.28 -35.90 0.85
CA ARG A 107 2.96 -36.75 -0.31
C ARG A 107 4.19 -37.21 -1.10
N ILE A 108 5.31 -36.52 -0.97
CA ILE A 108 6.57 -36.83 -1.69
C ILE A 108 7.52 -37.67 -0.82
N ALA A 109 7.33 -37.70 0.50
CA ALA A 109 8.14 -38.55 1.39
C ALA A 109 7.67 -40.02 1.43
N ASP A 110 6.50 -40.32 0.86
CA ASP A 110 5.89 -41.66 0.82
C ASP A 110 5.88 -42.26 -0.61
N GLN A 111 6.62 -41.67 -1.57
CA GLN A 111 6.75 -42.18 -2.93
C GLN A 111 8.20 -42.54 -3.28
#